data_AF-A0A848EB17-F1
#
_entry.id   AF-A0A848EB17-F1
#
_cell.length_a   1.000
_cell.length_b   1.000
_cell.length_c   1.000
_cell.angle_alpha   90.00
_cell.angle_beta   90.00
_cell.angle_gamma   90.00
#
_symmetry.space_group_name_H-M   'P 1'
#
loop_
_entity.id
_entity.type
_entity.pdbx_description
1 polymer ?
#
loop_
_entity_poly.entity_id
_entity_poly.type
_entity_poly.pdbx_seq_one_letter_code
_entity_poly.pdbx_strand_id
1 'polypeptide(L)'
;MTQADLTTDARQTAGLLAAIEAMEATLAVAEALASERRRIDLGGLDAEMGRLCVAALAAPRVAVPEVRVRLEALVVALDRLRAGLAPP
;
A
#
# COMPACT_ATOMS: atom_id res chain seq x y z
N MET A 1 -21.37 -5.49 20.61
CA MET A 1 -20.02 -5.71 20.08
C MET A 1 -19.40 -6.82 20.90
N THR A 2 -19.21 -7.97 20.28
CA THR A 2 -18.83 -9.23 20.95
C THR A 2 -17.31 -9.36 20.93
N GLN A 3 -16.71 -10.11 21.87
CA GLN A 3 -15.26 -10.33 21.89
C GLN A 3 -14.72 -10.92 20.56
N ALA A 4 -15.54 -11.73 19.88
CA ALA A 4 -15.23 -12.28 18.55
C ALA A 4 -15.11 -11.19 17.45
N ASP A 5 -15.94 -10.15 17.50
CA ASP A 5 -15.93 -9.05 16.53
C ASP A 5 -14.64 -8.24 16.66
N LEU A 6 -14.23 -7.93 17.91
CA LEU A 6 -12.99 -7.22 18.20
C LEU A 6 -11.75 -7.96 17.70
N THR A 7 -11.69 -9.28 17.85
CA THR A 7 -10.56 -10.08 17.36
C THR A 7 -10.50 -10.14 15.83
N THR A 8 -11.66 -10.05 15.17
CA THR A 8 -11.75 -10.04 13.71
C THR A 8 -11.29 -8.70 13.16
N ASP A 9 -11.77 -7.60 13.74
CA ASP A 9 -11.36 -6.23 13.40
C ASP A 9 -9.84 -6.03 13.57
N ALA A 10 -9.28 -6.54 14.67
CA ALA A 10 -7.84 -6.47 14.92
C ALA A 10 -7.04 -7.25 13.88
N ARG A 11 -7.48 -8.47 13.51
CA ARG A 11 -6.81 -9.29 12.49
C ARG A 11 -6.91 -8.64 11.10
N GLN A 12 -8.06 -8.07 10.76
CA GLN A 12 -8.26 -7.36 9.50
C GLN A 12 -7.36 -6.13 9.41
N THR A 13 -7.29 -5.35 10.50
CA THR A 13 -6.41 -4.18 10.59
C THR A 13 -4.95 -4.57 10.43
N ALA A 14 -4.49 -5.60 11.14
CA ALA A 14 -3.11 -6.09 11.03
C ALA A 14 -2.79 -6.57 9.60
N GLY A 15 -3.72 -7.28 8.95
CA GLY A 15 -3.56 -7.73 7.56
C GLY A 15 -3.45 -6.57 6.58
N LEU A 16 -4.27 -5.53 6.75
CA LEU A 16 -4.20 -4.32 5.92
C LEU A 16 -2.88 -3.57 6.11
N LEU A 17 -2.44 -3.38 7.35
CA LEU A 17 -1.17 -2.68 7.63
C LEU A 17 0.03 -3.46 7.05
N ALA A 18 0.04 -4.79 7.17
CA ALA A 18 1.05 -5.64 6.56
C ALA A 18 1.04 -5.56 5.03
N ALA A 19 -0.14 -5.48 4.40
CA ALA A 19 -0.26 -5.30 2.96
C ALA A 19 0.28 -3.93 2.50
N ILE A 20 0.03 -2.87 3.27
CA ILE A 20 0.60 -1.54 3.00
C ILE A 20 2.12 -1.57 3.12
N GLU A 21 2.66 -2.18 4.18
CA GLU A 21 4.11 -2.32 4.36
C GLU A 21 4.76 -3.11 3.22
N ALA A 22 4.15 -4.22 2.78
CA ALA A 22 4.64 -4.99 1.64
C ALA A 22 4.65 -4.16 0.34
N MET A 23 3.62 -3.32 0.14
CA MET A 23 3.55 -2.42 -1.01
C MET A 23 4.65 -1.36 -0.96
N GLU A 24 4.91 -0.77 0.21
CA GLU A 24 6.01 0.20 0.38
C GLU A 24 7.37 -0.43 0.07
N ALA A 25 7.62 -1.65 0.55
CA ALA A 25 8.84 -2.38 0.23
C ALA A 25 8.97 -2.62 -1.28
N THR A 26 7.86 -2.98 -1.95
CA THR A 26 7.82 -3.16 -3.41
C THR A 26 8.16 -1.87 -4.15
N LEU A 27 7.58 -0.74 -3.74
CA LEU A 27 7.85 0.56 -4.35
C LEU A 27 9.28 1.03 -4.09
N ALA A 28 9.84 0.78 -2.90
CA ALA A 28 11.22 1.11 -2.59
C ALA A 28 12.21 0.33 -3.47
N VAL A 29 11.95 -0.96 -3.72
CA VAL A 29 12.74 -1.76 -4.67
C VAL A 29 12.60 -1.22 -6.08
N ALA A 30 11.38 -0.89 -6.52
CA ALA A 30 11.16 -0.30 -7.83
C ALA A 30 11.90 1.05 -7.99
N GLU A 31 11.85 1.91 -6.96
CA GLU A 31 12.56 3.20 -6.96
C GLU A 31 14.08 3.01 -7.10
N ALA A 32 14.66 2.05 -6.36
CA ALA A 32 16.08 1.70 -6.47
C ALA A 32 16.44 1.24 -7.89
N LEU A 33 15.65 0.33 -8.47
CA LEU A 33 15.86 -0.16 -9.84
C LEU A 33 15.73 0.97 -10.88
N ALA A 34 14.79 1.90 -10.68
CA ALA A 34 14.56 3.02 -11.59
C ALA A 34 15.74 3.98 -11.56
N SER A 35 16.30 4.23 -10.37
CA SER A 35 17.49 5.07 -10.20
C SER A 35 18.73 4.52 -10.92
N GLU A 36 18.82 3.19 -11.06
CA GLU A 36 19.85 2.49 -11.84
C GLU A 36 19.54 2.41 -13.35
N ARG A 37 18.47 3.07 -13.82
CA ARG A 37 17.95 3.01 -15.20
C ARG A 37 17.63 1.60 -15.67
N ARG A 38 17.32 0.69 -14.75
CA ARG A 38 16.89 -0.66 -15.10
C ARG A 38 15.44 -0.61 -15.55
N ARG A 39 15.09 -1.47 -16.51
CA ARG A 39 13.69 -1.67 -16.90
C ARG A 39 12.98 -2.39 -15.77
N ILE A 40 11.83 -1.85 -15.36
CA ILE A 40 10.97 -2.43 -14.32
C ILE A 40 9.66 -2.83 -14.98
N ASP A 41 9.17 -4.00 -14.63
CA ASP A 41 7.80 -4.40 -14.92
C ASP A 41 6.93 -4.03 -13.72
N LEU A 42 5.98 -3.12 -13.94
CA LEU A 42 4.97 -2.73 -12.94
C LEU A 42 3.62 -3.40 -13.21
N GLY A 43 3.60 -4.43 -14.05
CA GLY A 43 2.42 -5.24 -14.33
C GLY A 43 1.79 -5.76 -13.04
N GLY A 44 0.47 -5.59 -12.92
CA GLY A 44 -0.30 -6.03 -11.75
C GLY A 44 -0.33 -5.04 -10.58
N LEU A 45 0.45 -3.94 -10.61
CA LEU A 45 0.45 -2.93 -9.56
C LEU A 45 -0.94 -2.32 -9.35
N ASP A 46 -1.64 -1.99 -10.43
CA ASP A 46 -3.02 -1.45 -10.36
C ASP A 46 -3.99 -2.42 -9.68
N ALA A 47 -3.84 -3.72 -9.95
CA ALA A 47 -4.70 -4.73 -9.36
C ALA A 47 -4.43 -4.91 -7.86
N GLU A 48 -3.16 -4.85 -7.45
CA GLU A 48 -2.78 -4.89 -6.04
C GLU A 48 -3.24 -3.62 -5.31
N MET A 49 -3.07 -2.45 -5.93
CA MET A 49 -3.52 -1.20 -5.34
C MET A 49 -5.05 -1.15 -5.21
N GLY A 50 -5.78 -1.69 -6.20
CA GLY A 50 -7.23 -1.87 -6.12
C GLY A 50 -7.66 -2.75 -4.93
N ARG A 51 -6.96 -3.87 -4.68
CA ARG A 51 -7.21 -4.72 -3.50
C ARG A 51 -6.96 -3.95 -2.20
N LEU A 52 -5.89 -3.19 -2.14
CA LEU A 52 -5.52 -2.39 -0.98
C LEU A 52 -6.56 -1.29 -0.69
N CYS A 53 -7.04 -0.60 -1.73
CA CYS A 53 -8.13 0.36 -1.61
C CYS A 53 -9.43 -0.27 -1.08
N VAL A 54 -9.82 -1.44 -1.60
CA VAL A 54 -11.00 -2.17 -1.11
C VAL A 54 -10.84 -2.57 0.36
N ALA A 55 -9.67 -3.07 0.74
CA ALA A 55 -9.38 -3.44 2.13
C ALA A 55 -9.40 -2.23 3.07
N ALA A 56 -8.89 -1.08 2.61
CA ALA A 56 -8.94 0.18 3.36
C ALA A 56 -10.37 0.70 3.55
N LEU A 57 -11.23 0.58 2.53
CA LEU A 57 -12.65 0.95 2.64
C LEU A 57 -13.41 0.08 3.64
N ALA A 58 -12.96 -1.17 3.84
CA ALA A 58 -13.53 -2.09 4.81
C ALA A 58 -12.91 -1.95 6.22
N ALA A 59 -11.92 -1.07 6.42
CA ALA A 59 -11.19 -0.99 7.68
C ALA A 59 -12.08 -0.52 8.84
N PRO A 60 -11.88 -1.06 10.06
CA PRO A 60 -12.56 -0.58 11.26
C PRO A 60 -12.29 0.91 11.51
N ARG A 61 -13.29 1.65 12.01
CA ARG A 61 -13.18 3.11 12.24
C ARG A 61 -11.99 3.52 13.11
N VAL A 62 -11.60 2.67 14.06
CA VAL A 62 -10.47 2.91 14.97
C VAL A 62 -9.12 2.90 14.24
N ALA A 63 -9.02 2.16 13.13
CA ALA A 63 -7.81 2.02 12.33
C ALA A 63 -7.67 3.10 11.25
N VAL A 64 -8.76 3.82 10.93
CA VAL A 64 -8.80 4.82 9.84
C VAL A 64 -7.68 5.86 9.94
N PRO A 65 -7.37 6.46 11.11
CA PRO A 65 -6.30 7.46 11.19
C PRO A 65 -4.94 6.91 10.78
N GLU A 66 -4.59 5.71 11.25
CA GLU A 66 -3.33 5.05 10.92
C GLU A 66 -3.29 4.63 9.45
N VAL A 67 -4.32 3.94 8.97
CA VAL A 67 -4.44 3.52 7.56
C VAL A 67 -4.31 4.73 6.63
N ARG A 68 -4.95 5.85 6.95
CA ARG A 68 -4.85 7.08 6.14
C ARG A 68 -3.41 7.59 6.04
N VAL A 69 -2.69 7.71 7.15
CA VAL A 69 -1.30 8.16 7.16
C VAL A 69 -0.42 7.26 6.28
N ARG A 70 -0.64 5.94 6.37
CA ARG A 70 0.11 4.95 5.59
C ARG A 70 -0.22 5.03 4.09
N LEU A 71 -1.50 5.24 3.73
CA LEU A 71 -1.92 5.47 2.35
C LEU A 71 -1.34 6.75 1.76
N GLU A 72 -1.31 7.84 2.52
CA GLU A 72 -0.70 9.11 2.10
C GLU A 72 0.81 8.92 1.81
N ALA A 73 1.51 8.16 2.65
CA ALA A 73 2.92 7.81 2.42
C ALA A 73 3.12 6.99 1.13
N LEU A 74 2.23 6.03 0.86
CA LEU A 74 2.24 5.24 -0.38
C LEU A 74 2.05 6.12 -1.62
N VAL A 75 1.13 7.10 -1.58
CA VAL A 75 0.93 8.04 -2.68
C VAL A 75 2.21 8.83 -2.96
N VAL A 76 2.86 9.35 -1.92
CA VAL A 76 4.14 10.06 -2.06
C VAL A 76 5.21 9.16 -2.69
N ALA A 77 5.29 7.88 -2.28
CA ALA A 77 6.24 6.93 -2.85
C ALA A 77 5.96 6.63 -4.33
N LEU A 78 4.69 6.48 -4.71
CA LEU A 78 4.27 6.32 -6.11
C LEU A 78 4.63 7.54 -6.96
N ASP A 79 4.42 8.75 -6.44
CA ASP A 79 4.76 9.99 -7.15
C ASP A 79 6.27 10.11 -7.38
N ARG A 80 7.09 9.74 -6.38
CA ARG A 80 8.56 9.69 -6.54
C ARG A 80 8.98 8.67 -7.59
N LEU A 81 8.44 7.45 -7.53
CA LEU A 81 8.73 6.41 -8.52
C LEU A 81 8.35 6.90 -9.92
N ARG A 82 7.15 7.47 -10.08
CA ARG A 82 6.67 8.02 -11.35
C ARG A 82 7.58 9.10 -11.89
N ALA A 83 8.09 10.00 -11.05
CA ALA A 83 9.03 11.04 -11.45
C ALA A 83 10.39 10.49 -11.90
N GLY A 84 10.80 9.34 -11.37
CA GLY A 84 12.03 8.64 -11.75
C GLY A 84 11.91 7.78 -13.02
N LEU A 85 10.70 7.43 -13.43
CA LEU A 85 10.45 6.71 -14.69
C LEU A 85 10.57 7.67 -15.87
N ALA A 86 11.29 7.25 -16.91
CA ALA A 86 11.32 8.01 -18.17
C ALA A 86 9.89 8.16 -18.72
N PRO A 87 9.53 9.32 -19.30
CA PRO A 87 8.23 9.48 -19.94
C PRO A 87 8.05 8.44 -21.05
N PRO A 88 6.82 7.94 -21.27
CA PRO A 88 6.52 6.97 -22.31
C PRO A 88 6.79 7.51 -23.72
#